data_AF-A0A6A6MQS4-F1
#
_entry.id   AF-A0A6A6MQS4-F1
#
_cell.length_a   1.000
_cell.length_b   1.000
_cell.length_c   1.000
_cell.angle_alpha   90.00
_cell.angle_beta   90.00
_cell.angle_gamma   90.00
#
_symmetry.space_group_name_H-M   'P 1'
#
loop_
_entity.id
_entity.type
_entity.pdbx_description
1 polymer ?
#
loop_
_entity_poly.entity_id
_entity_poly.type
_entity_poly.pdbx_seq_one_letter_code
_entity_poly.pdbx_strand_id
1 'polypeptide(L)'
;MESRVLTLEAKASQVGDCVESLKALTITHDSLVGNVNDMKEDVTKMVKTLRGEIQDLQGKVNLLVKAANNPNGGVFEMSKAKILEPKAFGGAHDAREHTGFIQEYVRNFLTLMLDIKDMSETDRLFHFQKGLKPWAKNELVRRGVKDLSAALATAESLDDYSSSAPKRKFNSTPAADNRPNKWGRNPWSPGETKLKPVTKGS
;
A
#
# COMPACT_ATOMS: atom_id res chain seq x y z
N MET A 1 47.20 1.52 -74.26
CA MET A 1 46.68 0.37 -73.48
C MET A 1 46.83 0.60 -71.99
N GLU A 2 47.97 1.11 -71.53
CA GLU A 2 48.30 1.39 -70.12
C GLU A 2 47.29 2.28 -69.38
N SER A 3 46.85 3.41 -69.97
CA SER A 3 45.85 4.31 -69.34
C SER A 3 44.52 3.61 -69.00
N ARG A 4 44.09 2.64 -69.82
CA ARG A 4 42.87 1.86 -69.56
C ARG A 4 43.06 0.85 -68.43
N VAL A 5 44.27 0.30 -68.27
CA VAL A 5 44.63 -0.63 -67.19
C VAL A 5 44.65 0.10 -65.85
N LEU A 6 45.31 1.25 -65.77
CA LEU A 6 45.33 2.08 -64.55
C LEU A 6 43.92 2.51 -64.12
N THR A 7 43.05 2.86 -65.09
CA THR A 7 41.65 3.20 -64.82
C THR A 7 40.86 2.01 -64.26
N LEU A 8 41.15 0.79 -64.72
CA LEU A 8 40.49 -0.42 -64.22
C LEU A 8 40.97 -0.78 -62.82
N GLU A 9 42.27 -0.67 -62.54
CA GLU A 9 42.83 -0.91 -61.21
C GLU A 9 42.24 0.05 -60.16
N ALA A 10 42.14 1.34 -60.49
CA ALA A 10 41.51 2.33 -59.60
C ALA A 10 40.04 1.99 -59.29
N LYS A 11 39.28 1.55 -60.30
CA LYS A 11 37.89 1.12 -60.12
C LYS A 11 37.78 -0.17 -59.31
N ALA A 12 38.66 -1.14 -59.54
CA ALA A 12 38.70 -2.37 -58.77
C ALA A 12 39.00 -2.08 -57.28
N SER A 13 39.92 -1.15 -57.01
CA SER A 13 40.22 -0.71 -55.64
C SER A 13 39.01 -0.04 -54.99
N GLN A 14 38.31 0.85 -55.70
CA GLN A 14 37.07 1.48 -55.21
C GLN A 14 35.97 0.45 -54.90
N VAL A 15 35.84 -0.59 -55.73
CA VAL A 15 34.90 -1.69 -55.48
C VAL A 15 35.30 -2.46 -54.22
N GLY A 16 36.59 -2.71 -54.02
CA GLY A 16 37.10 -3.32 -52.78
C GLY A 16 36.71 -2.53 -51.53
N ASP A 17 36.94 -1.21 -51.54
CA ASP A 17 36.57 -0.32 -50.42
C ASP A 17 35.05 -0.30 -50.16
N CYS A 18 34.26 -0.36 -51.23
CA CYS A 18 32.80 -0.46 -51.14
C CYS A 18 32.36 -1.78 -50.48
N VAL A 19 33.00 -2.91 -50.81
CA VAL A 19 32.70 -4.21 -50.18
C VAL A 19 33.01 -4.19 -48.69
N GLU A 20 34.13 -3.62 -48.26
CA GLU A 20 34.46 -3.53 -46.83
C GLU A 20 33.49 -2.59 -46.09
N SER A 21 33.09 -1.48 -46.71
CA SER A 21 32.07 -0.58 -46.16
C SER A 21 30.71 -1.28 -45.99
N LEU A 22 30.32 -2.12 -46.95
CA LEU A 22 29.10 -2.93 -46.85
C LEU A 22 29.16 -3.94 -45.70
N LYS A 23 30.29 -4.61 -45.48
CA LYS A 23 30.45 -5.54 -44.34
C LYS A 23 30.31 -4.82 -43.01
N ALA A 24 30.97 -3.66 -42.86
CA ALA A 24 30.85 -2.85 -41.65
C ALA A 24 29.40 -2.41 -41.42
N LEU A 25 28.71 -1.98 -42.48
CA LEU A 25 27.29 -1.60 -42.41
C LEU A 25 26.41 -2.76 -41.96
N THR A 26 26.60 -3.97 -42.50
CA THR A 26 25.86 -5.17 -42.07
C THR A 26 26.03 -5.44 -40.57
N ILE A 27 27.25 -5.36 -40.04
CA ILE A 27 27.50 -5.55 -38.61
C ILE A 27 26.76 -4.51 -37.78
N THR A 28 26.79 -3.24 -38.20
CA THR A 28 26.08 -2.16 -37.49
C THR A 28 24.56 -2.35 -37.53
N HIS A 29 24.02 -2.83 -38.64
CA HIS A 29 22.60 -3.14 -38.78
C HIS A 29 22.19 -4.28 -37.85
N ASP A 30 22.95 -5.36 -37.80
CA ASP A 30 22.65 -6.50 -36.94
C ASP A 30 22.67 -6.12 -35.46
N SER A 31 23.64 -5.27 -35.06
CA SER A 31 23.67 -4.71 -33.71
C SER A 31 22.45 -3.84 -33.40
N LEU A 32 22.04 -2.98 -34.33
CA LEU A 32 20.85 -2.15 -34.17
C LEU A 32 19.58 -3.00 -34.06
N VAL A 33 19.45 -4.04 -34.89
CA VAL A 33 18.34 -5.00 -34.81
C VAL A 33 18.29 -5.68 -33.45
N GLY A 34 19.43 -6.08 -32.89
CA GLY A 34 19.53 -6.60 -31.53
C GLY A 34 18.95 -5.63 -30.51
N ASN A 35 19.45 -4.39 -30.48
CA ASN A 35 18.98 -3.36 -29.54
C ASN A 35 17.47 -3.09 -29.66
N VAL A 36 16.93 -3.04 -30.89
CA VAL A 36 15.50 -2.84 -31.13
C VAL A 36 14.68 -4.01 -30.61
N ASN A 37 15.18 -5.25 -30.71
CA ASN A 37 14.51 -6.43 -30.17
C ASN A 37 14.50 -6.43 -28.65
N ASP A 38 15.60 -6.07 -28.00
CA ASP A 38 15.68 -5.96 -26.55
C ASP A 38 14.70 -4.89 -26.03
N MET A 39 14.69 -3.71 -26.68
CA MET A 39 13.72 -2.65 -26.37
C MET A 39 12.28 -3.11 -26.56
N LYS A 40 11.99 -3.88 -27.62
CA LYS A 40 10.67 -4.45 -27.86
C LYS A 40 10.28 -5.42 -26.75
N GLU A 41 11.21 -6.22 -26.24
CA GLU A 41 10.95 -7.13 -25.13
C GLU A 41 10.64 -6.37 -23.85
N ASP A 42 11.44 -5.35 -23.51
CA ASP A 42 11.24 -4.50 -22.33
C ASP A 42 9.88 -3.78 -22.37
N VAL A 43 9.55 -3.16 -23.50
CA VAL A 43 8.24 -2.53 -23.69
C VAL A 43 7.11 -3.55 -23.56
N THR A 44 7.27 -4.75 -24.16
CA THR A 44 6.28 -5.82 -24.06
C THR A 44 6.07 -6.28 -22.62
N LYS A 45 7.15 -6.40 -21.83
CA LYS A 45 7.11 -6.76 -20.42
C LYS A 45 6.38 -5.69 -19.61
N MET A 46 6.72 -4.42 -19.81
CA MET A 46 6.08 -3.29 -19.12
C MET A 46 4.58 -3.22 -19.41
N VAL A 47 4.17 -3.38 -20.68
CA VAL A 47 2.76 -3.41 -21.07
C VAL A 47 1.99 -4.54 -20.39
N LYS A 48 2.60 -5.74 -20.26
CA LYS A 48 1.96 -6.87 -19.56
C LYS A 48 1.76 -6.56 -18.08
N THR A 49 2.76 -6.00 -17.42
CA THR A 49 2.67 -5.60 -16.00
C THR A 49 1.57 -4.57 -15.77
N LEU A 50 1.58 -3.46 -16.53
CA LEU A 50 0.58 -2.40 -16.40
C LEU A 50 -0.84 -2.91 -16.65
N ARG A 51 -1.02 -3.80 -17.63
CA ARG A 51 -2.33 -4.42 -17.88
C ARG A 51 -2.81 -5.24 -16.69
N GLY A 52 -1.93 -5.98 -16.02
CA GLY A 52 -2.27 -6.74 -14.82
C GLY A 52 -2.70 -5.85 -13.66
N GLU A 53 -1.97 -4.76 -13.41
CA GLU A 53 -2.32 -3.77 -12.39
C GLU A 53 -3.68 -3.10 -12.66
N ILE A 54 -3.96 -2.74 -13.91
CA ILE A 54 -5.25 -2.17 -14.30
C ILE A 54 -6.39 -3.17 -14.02
N GLN A 55 -6.20 -4.46 -14.31
CA GLN A 55 -7.22 -5.48 -14.05
C GLN A 55 -7.49 -5.66 -12.55
N ASP A 56 -6.45 -5.65 -11.71
CA ASP A 56 -6.59 -5.70 -10.25
C ASP A 56 -7.36 -4.48 -9.72
N LEU A 57 -7.01 -3.28 -10.19
CA LEU A 57 -7.72 -2.05 -9.84
C LEU A 57 -9.18 -2.08 -10.28
N GLN A 58 -9.46 -2.56 -11.49
CA GLN A 58 -10.83 -2.76 -11.98
C GLN A 58 -11.62 -3.71 -11.07
N GLY A 59 -10.99 -4.79 -10.58
CA GLY A 59 -11.58 -5.71 -9.61
C GLY A 59 -11.93 -5.04 -8.27
N LYS A 60 -11.00 -4.24 -7.74
CA LYS A 60 -11.20 -3.47 -6.50
C LYS A 60 -12.31 -2.45 -6.62
N VAL A 61 -12.36 -1.70 -7.72
CA VAL A 61 -13.42 -0.72 -7.99
C VAL A 61 -14.78 -1.41 -8.09
N ASN A 62 -14.88 -2.53 -8.81
CA ASN A 62 -16.13 -3.27 -8.93
C ASN A 62 -16.65 -3.78 -7.58
N LEU A 63 -15.76 -4.27 -6.71
CA LEU A 63 -16.12 -4.67 -5.35
C LEU A 63 -16.70 -3.49 -4.56
N LEU A 64 -16.05 -2.33 -4.62
CA LEU A 64 -16.49 -1.12 -3.93
C LEU A 64 -17.87 -0.65 -4.43
N VAL A 65 -18.08 -0.65 -5.75
CA VAL A 65 -19.35 -0.30 -6.38
C VAL A 65 -20.47 -1.24 -5.89
N LYS A 66 -20.21 -2.55 -5.77
CA LYS A 66 -21.19 -3.51 -5.23
C LYS A 66 -21.50 -3.27 -3.76
N ALA A 67 -20.50 -2.96 -2.94
CA ALA A 67 -20.72 -2.66 -1.53
C ALA A 67 -21.54 -1.37 -1.34
N ALA A 68 -21.29 -0.34 -2.15
CA ALA A 68 -21.99 0.94 -2.09
C ALA A 68 -23.44 0.88 -2.60
N ASN A 69 -23.73 0.00 -3.57
CA ASN A 69 -25.06 -0.13 -4.18
C ASN A 69 -25.97 -1.18 -3.52
N ASN A 70 -25.66 -1.63 -2.29
CA ASN A 70 -26.51 -2.55 -1.55
C ASN A 70 -27.74 -1.80 -0.99
N PRO A 71 -28.99 -2.13 -1.40
CA PRO A 71 -30.19 -1.44 -0.92
C PRO A 71 -30.54 -1.71 0.55
N ASN A 72 -29.83 -2.63 1.24
CA ASN A 72 -30.07 -2.97 2.64
C ASN A 72 -29.44 -1.98 3.65
N GLY A 73 -29.57 -0.68 3.38
CA GLY A 73 -29.47 0.38 4.39
C GLY A 73 -30.80 0.60 5.13
N GLY A 74 -31.61 -0.45 5.27
CA GLY A 74 -32.89 -0.42 5.98
C GLY A 74 -32.69 -0.72 7.45
N VAL A 75 -33.18 0.18 8.30
CA VAL A 75 -33.39 0.00 9.74
C VAL A 75 -33.82 -1.43 10.04
N PHE A 76 -32.95 -2.22 10.69
CA PHE A 76 -33.32 -3.54 11.20
C PHE A 76 -34.16 -3.34 12.46
N GLU A 77 -35.49 -3.33 12.30
CA GLU A 77 -36.42 -3.46 13.41
C GLU A 77 -36.31 -4.90 13.95
N MET A 78 -35.60 -5.07 15.06
CA MET A 78 -35.38 -6.36 15.69
C MET A 78 -36.67 -6.83 16.38
N SER A 79 -37.57 -7.40 15.59
CA SER A 79 -38.69 -8.19 16.09
C SER A 79 -38.13 -9.42 16.82
N LYS A 80 -38.46 -9.57 18.10
CA LYS A 80 -38.07 -10.69 18.98
C LYS A 80 -38.29 -12.06 18.31
N ALA A 81 -37.26 -12.59 17.66
CA ALA A 81 -37.11 -14.02 17.46
C ALA A 81 -36.26 -14.57 18.61
N LYS A 82 -36.78 -15.55 19.35
CA LYS A 82 -36.04 -16.25 20.41
C LYS A 82 -34.82 -16.93 19.77
N ILE A 83 -33.64 -16.36 19.99
CA ILE A 83 -32.35 -16.97 19.67
C ILE A 83 -32.21 -18.20 20.57
N LEU A 84 -32.22 -19.39 19.98
CA LEU A 84 -31.62 -20.54 20.65
C LEU A 84 -30.12 -20.30 20.70
N GLU A 85 -29.55 -20.31 21.90
CA GLU A 85 -28.11 -20.19 22.12
C GLU A 85 -27.37 -21.21 21.24
N PRO A 86 -26.44 -20.77 20.38
CA PRO A 86 -25.60 -21.68 19.62
C PRO A 86 -24.76 -22.51 20.60
N LYS A 87 -24.88 -23.83 20.47
CA LYS A 87 -24.06 -24.78 21.22
C LYS A 87 -22.58 -24.44 21.01
N ALA A 88 -21.84 -24.29 22.10
CA ALA A 88 -20.42 -23.94 22.06
C ALA A 88 -19.67 -24.91 21.13
N PHE A 89 -19.07 -24.38 20.08
CA PHE A 89 -18.13 -25.12 19.25
C PHE A 89 -16.83 -25.26 20.04
N GLY A 90 -16.72 -26.36 20.78
CA GLY A 90 -15.41 -26.89 21.17
C GLY A 90 -14.75 -27.46 19.92
N GLY A 91 -13.72 -26.78 19.40
CA GLY A 91 -12.93 -27.29 18.29
C GLY A 91 -12.10 -26.23 17.56
N ALA A 92 -10.84 -26.12 17.96
CA ALA A 92 -9.65 -25.89 17.12
C ALA A 92 -9.61 -24.70 16.12
N HIS A 93 -10.48 -23.69 16.21
CA HIS A 93 -10.39 -22.51 15.34
C HIS A 93 -9.47 -21.39 15.84
N ASP A 94 -8.93 -21.49 17.05
CA ASP A 94 -8.02 -20.48 17.63
C ASP A 94 -6.55 -20.67 17.22
N ALA A 95 -6.23 -21.61 16.33
CA ALA A 95 -4.85 -22.03 16.08
C ALA A 95 -4.09 -21.24 15.00
N ARG A 96 -4.58 -20.09 14.53
CA ARG A 96 -3.77 -19.24 13.62
C ARG A 96 -4.13 -17.76 13.63
N GLU A 97 -4.29 -17.19 14.81
CA GLU A 97 -3.89 -15.80 14.96
C GLU A 97 -2.36 -15.75 14.88
N HIS A 98 -1.80 -15.32 13.74
CA HIS A 98 -0.42 -14.85 13.75
C HIS A 98 -0.38 -13.49 14.44
N THR A 99 -0.61 -13.48 15.76
CA THR A 99 -0.16 -12.44 16.68
C THR A 99 1.36 -12.54 16.83
N GLY A 100 2.07 -12.46 15.71
CA GLY A 100 3.53 -12.45 15.75
C GLY A 100 3.99 -11.20 16.48
N PHE A 101 4.80 -11.40 17.51
CA PHE A 101 5.56 -10.34 18.14
C PHE A 101 6.49 -9.72 17.08
N ILE A 102 6.82 -8.43 17.17
CA ILE A 102 7.79 -7.78 16.27
C ILE A 102 9.10 -8.56 16.27
N GLN A 103 9.48 -9.14 17.42
CA GLN A 103 10.63 -10.03 17.55
C GLN A 103 10.54 -11.26 16.64
N GLU A 104 9.36 -11.85 16.48
CA GLU A 104 9.16 -13.00 15.60
C GLU A 104 9.24 -12.58 14.12
N TYR A 105 8.69 -11.42 13.77
CA TYR A 105 8.82 -10.85 12.43
C TYR A 105 10.29 -10.57 12.08
N VAL A 106 11.05 -9.96 12.99
CA VAL A 106 12.49 -9.69 12.81
C VAL A 106 13.26 -10.99 12.57
N ARG A 107 13.02 -12.02 13.39
CA ARG A 107 13.66 -13.34 13.23
C ARG A 107 13.35 -13.98 11.88
N ASN A 108 12.08 -14.02 11.50
CA ASN A 108 11.67 -14.62 10.22
C ASN A 108 12.23 -13.85 9.02
N PHE A 109 12.27 -12.52 9.12
CA PHE A 109 12.85 -11.66 8.10
C PHE A 109 14.35 -11.93 7.94
N LEU A 110 15.10 -12.04 9.03
CA LEU A 110 16.53 -12.36 8.99
C LEU A 110 16.81 -13.73 8.38
N THR A 111 16.05 -14.76 8.77
CA THR A 111 16.19 -16.12 8.19
C THR A 111 15.95 -16.10 6.68
N LEU A 112 14.86 -15.48 6.22
CA LEU A 112 14.55 -15.37 4.80
C LEU A 112 15.60 -14.56 4.04
N MET A 113 16.18 -13.55 4.68
CA MET A 113 17.12 -12.64 4.02
C MET A 113 18.52 -13.21 3.82
N LEU A 114 18.91 -14.22 4.60
CA LEU A 114 20.16 -14.95 4.39
C LEU A 114 20.09 -15.88 3.16
N ASP A 115 18.89 -16.32 2.78
CA ASP A 115 18.69 -17.24 1.64
C ASP A 115 18.67 -16.52 0.28
N ILE A 116 18.48 -15.19 0.25
CA ILE A 116 18.36 -14.41 -0.98
C ILE A 116 19.69 -13.74 -1.31
N LYS A 117 20.47 -14.38 -2.20
CA LYS A 117 21.88 -14.04 -2.47
C LYS A 117 22.15 -12.70 -3.18
N ASP A 118 21.16 -12.12 -3.86
CA ASP A 118 21.36 -10.94 -4.74
C ASP A 118 20.40 -9.76 -4.45
N MET A 119 20.02 -9.52 -3.20
CA MET A 119 19.21 -8.34 -2.83
C MET A 119 20.10 -7.16 -2.39
N SER A 120 19.79 -5.94 -2.83
CA SER A 120 20.48 -4.74 -2.35
C SER A 120 20.07 -4.40 -0.91
N GLU A 121 20.91 -3.69 -0.15
CA GLU A 121 20.57 -3.30 1.23
C GLU A 121 19.36 -2.37 1.29
N THR A 122 19.21 -1.49 0.30
CA THR A 122 18.05 -0.61 0.12
C THR A 122 16.77 -1.40 -0.09
N ASP A 123 16.83 -2.47 -0.90
CA ASP A 123 15.66 -3.32 -1.12
C ASP A 123 15.32 -4.12 0.13
N ARG A 124 16.32 -4.65 0.86
CA ARG A 124 16.07 -5.34 2.13
C ARG A 124 15.38 -4.42 3.14
N LEU A 125 15.87 -3.19 3.30
CA LEU A 125 15.24 -2.20 4.19
C LEU A 125 13.80 -1.91 3.76
N PHE A 126 13.55 -1.74 2.46
CA PHE A 126 12.20 -1.51 1.95
C PHE A 126 11.26 -2.67 2.28
N HIS A 127 11.65 -3.91 2.03
CA HIS A 127 10.83 -5.09 2.31
C HIS A 127 10.60 -5.28 3.82
N PHE A 128 11.63 -5.03 4.64
CA PHE A 128 11.53 -5.03 6.10
C PHE A 128 10.47 -4.03 6.58
N GLN A 129 10.57 -2.77 6.12
CA GLN A 129 9.60 -1.74 6.48
C GLN A 129 8.20 -2.04 5.95
N LYS A 130 8.06 -2.76 4.82
CA LYS A 130 6.75 -3.16 4.28
C LYS A 130 6.03 -4.19 5.15
N GLY A 131 6.74 -5.14 5.76
CA GLY A 131 6.12 -6.18 6.59
C GLY A 131 5.88 -5.82 8.06
N LEU A 132 6.42 -4.70 8.56
CA LEU A 132 6.18 -4.24 9.94
C LEU A 132 4.70 -3.83 10.18
N LYS A 133 4.26 -3.87 11.46
CA LYS A 133 2.98 -3.28 11.88
C LYS A 133 3.00 -1.75 11.70
N PRO A 134 1.87 -1.08 11.38
CA PRO A 134 1.84 0.37 11.12
C PRO A 134 2.47 1.23 12.23
N TRP A 135 2.20 0.90 13.50
CA TRP A 135 2.77 1.64 14.63
C TRP A 135 4.30 1.50 14.72
N ALA A 136 4.85 0.34 14.40
CA ALA A 136 6.29 0.09 14.39
C ALA A 136 6.98 0.85 13.24
N LYS A 137 6.34 0.92 12.06
CA LYS A 137 6.85 1.75 10.95
C LYS A 137 6.94 3.23 11.33
N ASN A 138 5.90 3.76 11.95
CA ASN A 138 5.90 5.16 12.42
C ASN A 138 7.00 5.42 13.45
N GLU A 139 7.27 4.45 14.31
CA GLU A 139 8.32 4.55 15.33
C GLU A 139 9.73 4.51 14.69
N LEU A 140 9.95 3.71 13.65
CA LEU A 140 11.20 3.74 12.86
C LEU A 140 11.42 5.11 12.19
N VAL A 141 10.35 5.71 11.64
CA VAL A 141 10.40 7.05 11.03
C VAL A 141 10.71 8.11 12.10
N ARG A 142 10.08 8.01 13.28
CA ARG A 142 10.34 8.92 14.41
C ARG A 142 11.80 8.87 14.88
N ARG A 143 12.41 7.69 14.85
CA ARG A 143 13.83 7.50 15.19
C ARG A 143 14.79 7.80 14.05
N GLY A 144 14.29 8.17 12.87
CA GLY A 144 15.11 8.60 11.73
C GLY A 144 15.99 7.51 11.15
N VAL A 145 15.54 6.25 11.20
CA VAL A 145 16.30 5.08 10.71
C VAL A 145 16.48 5.17 9.19
N LYS A 146 17.72 4.97 8.71
CA LYS A 146 18.08 5.04 7.28
C LYS A 146 18.69 3.76 6.71
N ASP A 147 19.11 2.84 7.56
CA ASP A 147 19.76 1.58 7.18
C ASP A 147 19.06 0.38 7.82
N LEU A 148 19.32 -0.81 7.27
CA LEU A 148 18.66 -2.03 7.71
C LEU A 148 19.07 -2.43 9.13
N SER A 149 20.34 -2.23 9.49
CA SER A 149 20.86 -2.61 10.82
C SER A 149 20.18 -1.81 11.93
N ALA A 150 20.08 -0.49 11.78
CA ALA A 150 19.37 0.39 12.69
C ALA A 150 17.87 0.10 12.73
N ALA A 151 17.29 -0.34 11.60
CA ALA A 151 15.88 -0.75 11.54
C ALA A 151 15.62 -2.01 12.37
N LEU A 152 16.48 -3.01 12.25
CA LEU A 152 16.42 -4.25 13.01
C LEU A 152 16.61 -3.99 14.51
N ALA A 153 17.67 -3.26 14.89
CA ALA A 153 17.94 -2.93 16.29
C ALA A 153 16.80 -2.11 16.91
N THR A 154 16.25 -1.14 16.14
CA THR A 154 15.09 -0.38 16.59
C THR A 154 13.89 -1.29 16.77
N ALA A 155 13.57 -2.15 15.81
CA ALA A 155 12.43 -3.06 15.88
C ALA A 155 12.56 -4.07 17.03
N GLU A 156 13.74 -4.61 17.30
CA GLU A 156 13.99 -5.49 18.46
C GLU A 156 13.78 -4.78 19.80
N SER A 157 14.10 -3.48 19.86
CA SER A 157 13.85 -2.64 21.04
C SER A 157 12.39 -2.22 21.22
N LEU A 158 11.50 -2.58 20.28
CA LEU A 158 10.07 -2.30 20.41
C LEU A 158 9.42 -3.40 21.22
N ASP A 159 8.86 -3.04 22.36
CA ASP A 159 7.93 -3.90 23.08
C ASP A 159 6.63 -4.00 22.27
N ASP A 160 6.14 -5.21 22.01
CA ASP A 160 4.79 -5.39 21.48
C ASP A 160 3.78 -4.90 22.50
N TYR A 161 3.35 -3.64 22.33
CA TYR A 161 2.29 -3.00 23.10
C TYR A 161 0.91 -3.68 22.96
N SER A 162 0.84 -4.86 22.34
CA SER A 162 -0.38 -5.61 22.07
C SER A 162 -0.78 -6.59 23.19
N SER A 163 0.03 -6.84 24.21
CA SER A 163 -0.31 -7.81 25.28
C SER A 163 -0.81 -7.17 26.59
N SER A 164 -0.67 -5.86 26.77
CA SER A 164 -1.09 -5.18 27.99
C SER A 164 -1.86 -3.89 27.73
N ALA A 165 -2.90 -3.95 26.90
CA ALA A 165 -4.01 -3.03 27.15
C ALA A 165 -4.53 -3.37 28.57
N PRO A 166 -4.48 -2.46 29.56
CA PRO A 166 -5.14 -2.72 30.82
C PRO A 166 -6.61 -2.84 30.49
N LYS A 167 -7.16 -4.06 30.58
CA LYS A 167 -8.61 -4.25 30.67
C LYS A 167 -9.01 -3.36 31.84
N ARG A 168 -9.58 -2.19 31.56
CA ARG A 168 -10.29 -1.40 32.57
C ARG A 168 -11.44 -2.29 33.02
N LYS A 169 -11.18 -3.12 34.02
CA LYS A 169 -12.17 -3.83 34.80
C LYS A 169 -13.00 -2.72 35.44
N PHE A 170 -14.13 -2.38 34.84
CA PHE A 170 -15.15 -1.59 35.51
C PHE A 170 -15.83 -2.53 36.52
N ASN A 171 -15.09 -2.90 37.56
CA ASN A 171 -15.66 -3.49 38.76
C ASN A 171 -16.02 -2.31 39.65
N SER A 172 -17.21 -1.76 39.45
CA SER A 172 -17.83 -0.91 40.47
C SER A 172 -19.08 -1.61 40.94
N THR A 173 -18.97 -2.15 42.15
CA THR A 173 -20.08 -2.44 43.07
C THR A 173 -21.06 -1.27 43.07
N PRO A 174 -22.38 -1.50 43.12
CA PRO A 174 -23.36 -0.42 43.17
C PRO A 174 -23.38 0.17 44.58
N ALA A 175 -22.53 1.16 44.84
CA ALA A 175 -22.70 2.05 45.96
C ALA A 175 -23.69 3.13 45.55
N ALA A 176 -24.91 3.02 46.06
CA ALA A 176 -25.94 4.04 45.95
C ALA A 176 -25.41 5.35 46.56
N ASP A 177 -25.27 6.39 45.75
CA ASP A 177 -25.00 7.73 46.26
C ASP A 177 -25.97 8.72 45.58
N ASN A 178 -27.01 9.07 46.34
CA ASN A 178 -28.02 10.06 45.99
C ASN A 178 -27.41 11.47 46.10
N ARG A 179 -27.27 12.19 44.98
CA ARG A 179 -27.11 13.65 44.99
C ARG A 179 -27.99 14.33 43.93
N PRO A 180 -28.83 15.31 44.30
CA PRO A 180 -29.70 16.02 43.36
C PRO A 180 -28.94 17.14 42.64
N ASN A 181 -29.20 17.28 41.36
CA ASN A 181 -28.62 18.24 40.43
C ASN A 181 -29.29 19.62 40.52
N LYS A 182 -28.48 20.66 40.74
CA LYS A 182 -28.91 22.06 40.92
C LYS A 182 -28.49 22.92 39.71
N TRP A 183 -29.43 23.14 38.79
CA TRP A 183 -29.67 24.29 37.89
C TRP A 183 -28.53 25.00 37.11
N GLY A 184 -28.77 25.21 35.79
CA GLY A 184 -28.22 26.33 34.98
C GLY A 184 -28.21 26.04 33.46
N ARG A 185 -29.32 26.18 32.70
CA ARG A 185 -29.83 27.36 31.94
C ARG A 185 -28.98 27.84 30.73
N ASN A 186 -29.40 27.45 29.51
CA ASN A 186 -29.23 28.21 28.27
C ASN A 186 -30.46 28.02 27.34
N PRO A 187 -31.24 29.08 27.00
CA PRO A 187 -32.24 29.02 25.92
C PRO A 187 -31.79 29.83 24.68
N TRP A 188 -31.85 29.19 23.51
CA TRP A 188 -31.67 29.81 22.19
C TRP A 188 -32.92 30.64 21.83
N SER A 189 -32.74 31.91 21.44
CA SER A 189 -33.81 32.80 20.95
C SER A 189 -33.79 32.89 19.43
N PRO A 190 -34.98 32.98 18.78
CA PRO A 190 -35.09 33.71 17.53
C PRO A 190 -36.23 34.76 17.52
N GLY A 191 -35.87 35.99 17.11
CA GLY A 191 -36.62 36.76 16.10
C GLY A 191 -37.82 37.61 16.53
N GLU A 192 -37.62 38.93 16.49
CA GLU A 192 -38.58 40.04 16.63
C GLU A 192 -39.68 40.02 15.53
N THR A 193 -40.92 40.48 15.74
CA THR A 193 -41.32 41.89 15.75
C THR A 193 -42.83 42.00 16.06
N LYS A 194 -43.24 42.93 16.93
CA LYS A 194 -44.65 43.37 17.04
C LYS A 194 -44.72 44.90 17.19
N LEU A 195 -45.48 45.49 16.27
CA LEU A 195 -45.85 46.89 16.14
C LEU A 195 -46.58 47.43 17.39
N LYS A 196 -46.33 48.70 17.76
CA LYS A 196 -47.07 49.42 18.82
C LYS A 196 -48.17 50.30 18.21
N PRO A 197 -49.34 50.46 18.87
CA PRO A 197 -50.25 51.57 18.59
C PRO A 197 -49.98 52.79 19.48
N VAL A 198 -50.29 53.95 18.91
CA VAL A 198 -50.06 55.31 19.40
C VAL A 198 -51.09 55.74 20.44
N THR A 199 -50.69 56.52 21.45
CA THR A 199 -51.59 57.22 22.38
C THR A 199 -51.88 58.62 21.84
N LYS A 200 -53.17 59.02 21.80
CA LYS A 200 -53.59 60.42 21.63
C LYS A 200 -54.16 60.92 22.95
N GLY A 201 -53.58 62.00 23.47
CA GLY A 201 -54.14 62.79 24.55
C GLY A 201 -55.09 63.86 24.02
N SER A 202 -56.10 64.19 24.83
CA SER A 202 -56.68 65.52 25.02
C SER A 202 -57.26 65.55 26.43
#